data_AF-A0A2A2IQS9-F1
#
_entry.id   AF-A0A2A2IQS9-F1
#
_cell.length_a   1.000
_cell.length_b   1.000
_cell.length_c   1.000
_cell.angle_alpha   90.00
_cell.angle_beta   90.00
_cell.angle_gamma   90.00
#
_symmetry.space_group_name_H-M   'P 1'
#
loop_
_entity.id
_entity.type
_entity.pdbx_description
1 polymer ?
#
loop_
_entity_poly.entity_id
_entity_poly.type
_entity_poly.pdbx_seq_one_letter_code
_entity_poly.pdbx_strand_id
1 'polypeptide(L)'
;MPVYITNRMYLPRDGVERVLEYIGGAEPLDFNAVQPMPRDLTGQEGRDWRSAFWGTEENAVRAELMGNILTFQTADTPPLGWLKEVSKQFPQYEFTLDWFYDDLPEWYQCVVRGGTVQYINGV
;
A
#
# COMPACT_ATOMS: atom_id res chain seq x y z
N MET A 1 -7.13 15.28 -12.69
CA MET A 1 -7.24 13.81 -12.63
C MET A 1 -5.95 13.32 -12.00
N PRO A 2 -6.01 12.44 -11.00
CA PRO A 2 -4.80 11.86 -10.41
C PRO A 2 -4.04 11.06 -11.46
N VAL A 3 -2.72 11.01 -11.32
CA VAL A 3 -1.88 10.07 -12.06
C VAL A 3 -1.81 8.80 -11.22
N TYR A 4 -2.11 7.65 -11.82
CA TYR A 4 -1.95 6.38 -11.11
C TYR A 4 -0.50 5.93 -11.21
N ILE A 5 0.08 5.61 -10.06
CA ILE A 5 1.38 4.95 -9.97
C ILE A 5 1.18 3.46 -9.78
N THR A 6 2.12 2.67 -10.29
CA THR A 6 2.14 1.23 -10.07
C THR A 6 2.99 0.93 -8.84
N ASN A 7 2.43 0.15 -7.92
CA ASN A 7 3.07 -0.32 -6.70
C ASN A 7 3.33 -1.82 -6.81
N ARG A 8 4.49 -2.29 -6.36
CA ARG A 8 4.81 -3.71 -6.17
C ARG A 8 5.19 -3.93 -4.72
N MET A 9 4.31 -4.59 -3.99
CA MET A 9 4.52 -4.97 -2.60
C MET A 9 5.01 -6.41 -2.54
N TYR A 10 6.20 -6.60 -1.98
CA TYR A 10 6.79 -7.92 -1.78
C TYR A 10 6.38 -8.43 -0.41
N LEU A 11 5.50 -9.44 -0.41
CA LEU A 11 5.04 -10.12 0.79
C LEU A 11 6.11 -11.09 1.32
N PRO A 12 6.21 -11.27 2.64
CA PRO A 12 7.11 -12.27 3.24
C PRO A 12 6.71 -13.66 2.76
N ARG A 13 7.65 -14.41 2.15
CA ARG A 13 7.35 -15.69 1.48
C ARG A 13 6.73 -16.74 2.41
N ASP A 14 7.16 -16.77 3.67
CA ASP A 14 6.65 -17.66 4.72
C ASP A 14 5.40 -17.11 5.43
N GLY A 15 4.97 -15.89 5.08
CA GLY A 15 3.85 -15.20 5.71
C GLY A 15 2.73 -14.78 4.76
N VAL A 16 2.82 -15.09 3.46
CA VAL A 16 1.90 -14.62 2.42
C VAL A 16 0.44 -14.83 2.81
N GLU A 17 0.03 -16.06 3.13
CA GLU A 17 -1.36 -16.39 3.44
C GLU A 17 -1.90 -15.60 4.62
N ARG A 18 -1.12 -15.48 5.70
CA ARG A 18 -1.52 -14.75 6.91
C ARG A 18 -1.64 -13.25 6.67
N VAL A 19 -0.73 -12.69 5.85
CA VAL A 19 -0.81 -11.28 5.48
C VAL A 19 -2.01 -11.03 4.60
N LEU A 20 -2.27 -11.89 3.61
CA LEU A 20 -3.44 -11.79 2.72
C LEU A 20 -4.75 -11.87 3.48
N GLU A 21 -4.87 -12.80 4.44
CA GLU A 21 -6.04 -12.91 5.31
C GLU A 21 -6.27 -11.62 6.10
N TYR A 22 -5.21 -11.04 6.66
CA TYR A 22 -5.30 -9.80 7.43
C TYR A 22 -5.69 -8.58 6.57
N ILE A 23 -5.17 -8.46 5.35
CA ILE A 23 -5.48 -7.33 4.47
C ILE A 23 -6.80 -7.49 3.70
N GLY A 24 -7.56 -8.57 3.94
CA GLY A 24 -8.86 -8.81 3.32
C GLY A 24 -8.79 -9.40 1.90
N GLY A 25 -7.64 -9.92 1.50
CA GLY A 25 -7.38 -10.48 0.17
C GLY A 25 -6.65 -9.52 -0.78
N ALA A 26 -6.28 -10.05 -1.96
CA ALA A 26 -5.54 -9.31 -2.98
C ALA A 26 -6.43 -8.79 -4.12
N GLU A 27 -7.57 -9.41 -4.40
CA GLU A 27 -8.36 -9.19 -5.63
C GLU A 27 -9.87 -9.17 -5.31
N PRO A 28 -10.46 -8.02 -4.93
CA PRO A 28 -9.83 -6.70 -4.82
C PRO A 28 -9.03 -6.51 -3.52
N LEU A 29 -8.05 -5.62 -3.57
CA LEU A 29 -7.38 -5.07 -2.38
C LEU A 29 -8.20 -3.88 -1.86
N ASP A 30 -8.68 -3.94 -0.62
CA ASP A 30 -9.42 -2.85 0.03
C ASP A 30 -8.71 -2.37 1.29
N PHE A 31 -8.18 -1.14 1.26
CA PHE A 31 -7.47 -0.56 2.40
C PHE A 31 -8.35 -0.42 3.66
N ASN A 32 -9.67 -0.39 3.53
CA ASN A 32 -10.57 -0.36 4.68
C ASN A 32 -10.52 -1.63 5.53
N ALA A 33 -10.07 -2.77 4.98
CA ALA A 33 -9.93 -4.01 5.74
C ALA A 33 -8.93 -3.88 6.90
N VAL A 34 -7.91 -3.03 6.72
CA VAL A 34 -6.86 -2.78 7.73
C VAL A 34 -7.14 -1.50 8.50
N GLN A 35 -7.49 -0.43 7.78
CA GLN A 35 -7.68 0.90 8.37
C GLN A 35 -8.93 1.55 7.77
N PRO A 36 -10.12 1.30 8.35
CA PRO A 36 -11.38 1.74 7.79
C PRO A 36 -11.53 3.26 7.90
N MET A 37 -11.93 3.89 6.80
CA MET A 37 -12.35 5.29 6.80
C MET A 37 -13.71 5.43 7.51
N PRO A 38 -13.90 6.42 8.39
CA PRO A 38 -15.20 6.73 8.96
C PRO A 38 -16.25 6.98 7.86
N ARG A 39 -17.45 6.40 8.02
CA ARG A 39 -18.49 6.37 6.97
C ARG A 39 -19.16 7.72 6.70
N ASP A 40 -19.05 8.64 7.66
CA ASP A 40 -19.57 10.00 7.60
C ASP A 40 -18.66 10.95 6.82
N LEU A 41 -17.39 10.61 6.63
CA LEU A 41 -16.47 11.42 5.81
C LEU A 41 -16.73 11.23 4.33
N THR A 42 -17.01 12.33 3.64
CA THR A 42 -17.27 12.36 2.19
C THR A 42 -16.53 13.51 1.52
N GLY A 43 -16.46 13.51 0.19
CA GLY A 43 -15.82 14.59 -0.57
C GLY A 43 -14.38 14.86 -0.14
N GLN A 44 -14.06 16.13 0.13
CA GLN A 44 -12.71 16.57 0.49
C GLN A 44 -12.25 16.02 1.84
N GLU A 45 -13.12 15.96 2.85
CA GLU A 45 -12.74 15.44 4.18
C GLU A 45 -12.34 13.96 4.12
N GLY A 46 -13.08 13.17 3.33
CA GLY A 46 -12.73 11.77 3.10
C GLY A 46 -11.42 11.62 2.32
N ARG A 47 -11.15 12.52 1.37
CA ARG A 47 -9.87 12.56 0.63
C ARG A 47 -8.71 12.87 1.55
N ASP A 48 -8.83 13.92 2.36
CA ASP A 48 -7.80 14.34 3.34
C ASP A 48 -7.52 13.23 4.36
N TRP A 49 -8.56 12.53 4.81
CA TRP A 49 -8.41 11.39 5.70
C TRP A 49 -7.61 10.27 5.03
N ARG A 50 -7.96 9.86 3.80
CA ARG A 50 -7.22 8.79 3.10
C ARG A 50 -5.75 9.19 2.87
N SER A 51 -5.49 10.43 2.48
CA SER A 51 -4.11 10.92 2.35
C SER A 51 -3.34 10.86 3.66
N ALA A 52 -3.95 11.24 4.77
CA ALA A 52 -3.29 11.23 6.07
C ALA A 52 -3.04 9.82 6.63
N PHE A 53 -3.99 8.90 6.42
CA PHE A 53 -3.98 7.57 7.05
C PHE A 53 -3.51 6.46 6.13
N TRP A 54 -3.99 6.41 4.90
CA TRP A 54 -3.51 5.45 3.90
C TRP A 54 -2.22 5.92 3.23
N GLY A 55 -2.01 7.23 3.11
CA GLY A 55 -0.89 7.80 2.37
C GLY A 55 -1.18 8.05 0.88
N THR A 56 -2.42 7.80 0.45
CA THR A 56 -2.93 8.05 -0.92
C THR A 56 -4.39 8.47 -0.86
N GLU A 57 -4.86 9.17 -1.88
CA GLU A 57 -6.19 9.81 -1.92
C GLU A 57 -7.34 8.86 -2.27
N GLU A 58 -7.03 7.67 -2.78
CA GLU A 58 -8.00 6.69 -3.27
C GLU A 58 -7.59 5.28 -2.85
N ASN A 59 -8.54 4.35 -2.92
CA ASN A 59 -8.25 2.94 -2.65
C ASN A 59 -7.41 2.32 -3.77
N ALA A 60 -6.82 1.16 -3.51
CA ALA A 60 -6.11 0.41 -4.54
C ALA A 60 -7.04 0.00 -5.68
N VAL A 61 -6.51 0.01 -6.90
CA VAL A 61 -7.18 -0.51 -8.10
C VAL A 61 -6.24 -1.45 -8.86
N ARG A 62 -6.82 -2.32 -9.69
CA ARG A 62 -6.08 -3.30 -10.53
C ARG A 62 -5.07 -4.11 -9.73
N ALA A 63 -5.50 -4.58 -8.56
CA ALA A 63 -4.67 -5.42 -7.72
C ALA A 63 -4.59 -6.83 -8.32
N GLU A 64 -3.38 -7.40 -8.34
CA GLU A 64 -3.08 -8.73 -8.86
C GLU A 64 -1.99 -9.38 -8.01
N LEU A 65 -2.16 -10.65 -7.64
CA LEU A 65 -1.16 -11.41 -6.89
C LEU A 65 -0.45 -12.43 -7.78
N MET A 66 0.88 -12.31 -7.86
CA MET A 66 1.73 -13.31 -8.51
C MET A 66 2.78 -13.85 -7.52
N GLY A 67 2.52 -15.05 -6.99
CA GLY A 67 3.36 -15.65 -5.95
C GLY A 67 3.30 -14.85 -4.65
N ASN A 68 4.42 -14.19 -4.30
CA ASN A 68 4.50 -13.32 -3.11
C ASN A 68 4.55 -11.83 -3.48
N ILE A 69 4.26 -11.46 -4.73
CA ILE A 69 4.30 -10.07 -5.19
C ILE A 69 2.87 -9.62 -5.45
N LEU A 70 2.42 -8.65 -4.67
CA LEU A 70 1.13 -7.99 -4.83
C LEU A 70 1.36 -6.70 -5.62
N THR A 71 0.84 -6.65 -6.85
CA THR A 71 0.93 -5.47 -7.71
C THR A 71 -0.41 -4.76 -7.70
N PHE A 72 -0.43 -3.43 -7.58
CA PHE A 72 -1.67 -2.64 -7.57
C PHE A 72 -1.37 -1.17 -7.88
N GLN A 73 -2.39 -0.39 -8.21
CA GLN A 73 -2.25 1.03 -8.52
C GLN A 73 -2.90 1.91 -7.44
N THR A 74 -2.30 3.08 -7.20
CA THR A 74 -2.82 4.12 -6.28
C THR A 74 -2.71 5.50 -6.90
N ALA A 75 -3.50 6.45 -6.39
CA ALA A 75 -3.50 7.83 -6.86
C ALA A 75 -2.28 8.60 -6.31
N ASP A 76 -1.44 9.10 -7.23
CA ASP A 76 -0.28 9.99 -7.09
C ASP A 76 0.87 9.52 -6.18
N THR A 77 0.60 8.70 -5.16
CA THR A 77 1.50 8.37 -4.05
C THR A 77 1.29 6.92 -3.57
N PRO A 78 2.35 6.26 -3.06
CA PRO A 78 2.26 4.92 -2.51
C PRO A 78 1.51 4.92 -1.16
N PRO A 79 0.79 3.84 -0.80
CA PRO A 79 -0.02 3.80 0.43
C PRO A 79 0.84 3.50 1.68
N LEU A 80 1.87 4.33 1.93
CA LEU A 80 2.82 4.09 3.03
C LEU A 80 2.19 4.18 4.42
N GLY A 81 1.13 4.98 4.58
CA GLY A 81 0.39 5.04 5.84
C GLY A 81 -0.30 3.71 6.14
N TRP A 82 -0.99 3.15 5.14
CA TRP A 82 -1.63 1.84 5.24
C TRP A 82 -0.60 0.72 5.44
N LEU A 83 0.50 0.71 4.68
CA LEU A 83 1.55 -0.31 4.78
C LEU A 83 2.24 -0.28 6.16
N LYS A 84 2.39 0.90 6.77
CA LYS A 84 2.87 1.00 8.16
C LYS A 84 1.95 0.25 9.12
N GLU A 85 0.63 0.40 9.01
CA GLU A 85 -0.32 -0.33 9.86
C GLU A 85 -0.26 -1.83 9.64
N VAL A 86 -0.17 -2.29 8.39
CA VAL A 86 0.06 -3.72 8.08
C VAL A 86 1.35 -4.22 8.76
N SER A 87 2.44 -3.46 8.63
CA SER A 87 3.74 -3.87 9.18
C SER A 87 3.78 -3.90 10.71
N LYS A 88 2.93 -3.13 11.40
CA LYS A 88 2.81 -3.18 12.87
C LYS A 88 2.15 -4.48 13.35
N GLN A 89 1.22 -5.02 12.57
CA GLN A 89 0.58 -6.31 12.88
C GLN A 89 1.55 -7.49 12.69
N PHE A 90 2.53 -7.33 11.82
CA PHE A 90 3.54 -8.35 11.51
C PHE A 90 4.96 -7.84 11.77
N PRO A 91 5.34 -7.51 13.02
CA PRO A 91 6.63 -6.88 13.33
C PRO A 91 7.85 -7.79 13.06
N GLN A 92 7.63 -9.10 12.92
CA GLN A 92 8.65 -10.06 12.54
C GLN A 92 9.01 -9.99 11.05
N TYR A 93 8.14 -9.41 10.22
CA TYR A 93 8.32 -9.35 8.78
C TYR A 93 8.82 -8.00 8.30
N GLU A 94 9.51 -8.08 7.17
CA GLU A 94 9.94 -6.94 6.39
C GLU A 94 9.11 -6.90 5.10
N PHE A 95 8.58 -5.73 4.78
CA PHE A 95 7.81 -5.49 3.56
C PHE A 95 8.61 -4.56 2.65
N THR A 96 8.94 -5.00 1.45
CA THR A 96 9.50 -4.12 0.42
C THR A 96 8.37 -3.56 -0.42
N LEU A 97 8.40 -2.26 -0.68
CA LEU A 97 7.49 -1.60 -1.61
C LEU A 97 8.29 -0.84 -2.65
N ASP A 98 8.08 -1.21 -3.90
CA ASP A 98 8.53 -0.44 -5.06
C ASP A 98 7.35 0.33 -5.63
N TRP A 99 7.60 1.55 -6.12
CA TRP A 99 6.62 2.28 -6.92
C TRP A 99 7.27 3.05 -8.06
N PHE A 100 6.53 3.23 -9.15
CA PHE A 100 6.99 3.91 -10.34
C PHE A 100 5.82 4.50 -11.11
N TYR A 101 6.11 5.55 -11.89
CA TYR A 101 5.17 6.09 -12.88
C TYR A 101 5.37 5.31 -14.17
N ASP A 102 4.29 4.82 -14.78
CA ASP A 102 4.38 3.92 -15.95
C ASP A 102 5.10 4.58 -17.16
N ASP A 103 5.08 5.92 -17.23
CA ASP A 103 5.71 6.70 -18.31
C ASP A 103 7.15 7.14 -18.00
N LEU A 104 7.70 6.79 -16.84
CA LEU A 104 9.03 7.20 -16.39
C LEU A 104 9.94 5.99 -16.15
N PRO A 105 11.25 6.08 -16.49
CA PRO A 105 12.20 5.00 -16.24
C PRO A 105 12.59 4.88 -14.76
N GLU A 106 12.33 5.89 -13.94
CA GLU A 106 12.67 5.88 -12.52
C GLU A 106 11.68 5.05 -11.70
N TRP A 107 12.22 4.32 -10.73
CA TRP A 107 11.44 3.70 -9.66
C TRP A 107 12.01 4.07 -8.30
N TYR A 108 11.15 4.03 -7.32
CA TYR A 108 11.43 4.31 -5.93
C TYR A 108 11.24 3.04 -5.13
N GLN A 109 11.96 2.93 -4.02
CA GLN A 109 11.90 1.75 -3.17
C GLN A 109 12.00 2.13 -1.70
N CYS A 110 11.21 1.46 -0.88
CA CYS A 110 11.38 1.47 0.56
C CYS A 110 11.18 0.09 1.17
N VAL A 111 11.64 -0.02 2.41
CA VAL A 111 11.42 -1.15 3.30
C VAL A 111 10.61 -0.67 4.49
N VAL A 112 9.58 -1.43 4.87
CA VAL A 112 8.70 -1.13 6.01
C VAL A 112 8.70 -2.28 7.01
N ARG A 113 8.98 -1.96 8.28
CA ARG A 113 8.99 -2.94 9.38
C ARG A 113 8.49 -2.31 10.68
N GLY A 114 7.49 -2.93 11.30
CA GLY A 114 6.96 -2.48 12.60
C GLY A 114 6.53 -1.02 12.63
N GLY A 115 6.04 -0.47 11.51
CA GLY A 115 5.64 0.92 11.34
C GLY A 115 6.76 1.90 10.96
N THR A 116 7.99 1.45 10.85
CA THR A 116 9.14 2.27 10.42
C THR A 116 9.37 2.11 8.92
N VAL A 117 9.62 3.21 8.21
CA VAL A 117 9.94 3.22 6.78
C VAL A 117 11.41 3.62 6.59
N GLN A 118 12.12 2.84 5.78
CA GLN A 118 13.47 3.12 5.34
C GLN A 118 13.49 3.21 3.81
N TYR A 119 13.80 4.38 3.26
CA TYR A 119 13.95 4.58 1.83
C TYR A 119 15.27 4.00 1.35
N ILE A 120 15.25 3.26 0.23
CA ILE A 120 16.42 2.61 -0.37
C ILE A 120 16.82 3.34 -1.67
N ASN A 121 15.85 3.76 -2.48
CA ASN A 121 16.08 4.48 -3.73
C ASN A 121 15.08 5.63 -3.91
N GLY A 122 15.56 6.76 -4.45
CA GLY A 122 14.76 7.93 -4.83
C GLY A 122 14.36 8.88 -3.70
N VAL A 123 15.32 9.39 -2.92
CA VAL A 123 15.11 10.51 -1.98
C VAL A 123 15.29 11.84 -2.68
#